data_AF-A0AAU7AT44-F1
#
_entry.id   AF-A0AAU7AT44-F1
#
_cell.length_a   1.000
_cell.length_b   1.000
_cell.length_c   1.000
_cell.angle_alpha   90.00
_cell.angle_beta   90.00
_cell.angle_gamma   90.00
#
_symmetry.space_group_name_H-M   'P 1'
#
loop_
_entity.id
_entity.type
_entity.pdbx_description
1 polymer ?
#
loop_
_entity_poly.entity_id
_entity_poly.type
_entity_poly.pdbx_seq_one_letter_code
_entity_poly.pdbx_strand_id
1 'polypeptide(L)'
;MAILPLAIVTVLGIAQVLAAGIGHELAAHAAENGAIALADGEDPRDAVREALPGWAKDRVQIKVDGREVRVSLKPLTVIPGAGEALATDASADAGPGPDAGAAMPAAVSTGPGPGLGAVTEPTVDQPAELGLPGPGPLEFAEPAPVIPPEWRER
;
A
#
# COMPACT_ATOMS: atom_id res chain seq x y z
N MET A 1 -14.23 17.77 -38.21
CA MET A 1 -14.76 16.59 -37.50
C MET A 1 -13.68 15.57 -37.10
N ALA A 2 -12.42 16.00 -36.88
CA ALA A 2 -11.34 15.13 -36.38
C ALA A 2 -10.93 15.44 -34.92
N ILE A 3 -11.37 16.58 -34.37
CA ILE A 3 -11.04 17.00 -33.00
C ILE A 3 -11.73 16.12 -31.96
N LEU A 4 -13.00 15.72 -32.21
CA LEU A 4 -13.75 14.88 -31.29
C LEU A 4 -13.08 13.51 -31.02
N PRO A 5 -12.74 12.69 -32.04
CA PRO A 5 -12.06 11.42 -31.79
C PRO A 5 -10.67 11.62 -31.15
N LEU A 6 -9.92 12.66 -31.54
CA LEU A 6 -8.63 12.98 -30.93
C LEU A 6 -8.76 13.32 -29.44
N ALA A 7 -9.74 14.16 -29.08
CA ALA A 7 -10.00 14.54 -27.69
C ALA A 7 -10.36 13.32 -26.83
N ILE A 8 -11.18 12.40 -27.37
CA ILE A 8 -11.56 11.16 -26.69
C ILE A 8 -10.32 10.31 -26.38
N VAL A 9 -9.42 10.11 -27.35
CA VAL A 9 -8.20 9.33 -27.16
C VAL A 9 -7.30 9.96 -26.10
N THR A 10 -7.14 11.29 -26.13
CA THR A 10 -6.31 12.00 -25.14
C THR A 10 -6.85 11.87 -23.73
N VAL A 11 -8.16 12.10 -23.53
CA VAL A 11 -8.80 11.96 -22.22
C VAL A 11 -8.70 10.53 -21.69
N LEU A 12 -8.91 9.54 -22.56
CA LEU A 12 -8.70 8.13 -22.21
C LEU A 12 -7.25 7.85 -21.79
N GLY A 13 -6.26 8.38 -22.52
CA GLY A 13 -4.86 8.22 -22.17
C GLY A 13 -4.52 8.80 -20.79
N ILE A 14 -5.00 10.02 -20.50
CA ILE A 14 -4.79 10.66 -19.19
C ILE A 14 -5.47 9.87 -18.07
N ALA A 15 -6.72 9.46 -18.27
CA ALA A 15 -7.46 8.66 -17.29
C ALA A 15 -6.75 7.34 -16.97
N GLN A 16 -6.12 6.71 -17.97
CA GLN A 16 -5.36 5.48 -17.78
C GLN A 16 -4.07 5.69 -16.98
N VAL A 17 -3.33 6.79 -17.21
CA VAL A 17 -2.14 7.13 -16.42
C VAL A 17 -2.50 7.39 -14.95
N LEU A 18 -3.60 8.10 -14.69
CA LEU A 18 -4.10 8.33 -13.34
C LEU A 18 -4.53 7.04 -12.66
N ALA A 19 -5.23 6.16 -13.39
CA ALA A 19 -5.62 4.85 -12.88
C ALA A 19 -4.41 3.97 -12.56
N ALA A 20 -3.36 4.00 -13.39
CA ALA A 20 -2.10 3.30 -13.12
C ALA A 20 -1.40 3.85 -11.87
N GLY A 21 -1.38 5.18 -11.67
CA GLY A 21 -0.83 5.79 -10.46
C GLY A 21 -1.53 5.32 -9.19
N ILE A 22 -2.86 5.28 -9.17
CA ILE A 22 -3.63 4.73 -8.03
C ILE A 22 -3.34 3.24 -7.82
N GLY A 23 -3.19 2.47 -8.91
CA GLY A 23 -2.84 1.06 -8.86
C GLY A 23 -1.45 0.80 -8.25
N HIS A 24 -0.48 1.67 -8.52
CA HIS A 24 0.86 1.57 -7.95
C HIS A 24 0.86 1.77 -6.44
N GLU A 25 0.16 2.80 -5.94
CA GLU A 25 0.08 3.07 -4.50
C GLU A 25 -0.61 1.92 -3.74
N LEU A 26 -1.69 1.39 -4.31
CA LEU A 26 -2.38 0.21 -3.76
C LEU A 26 -1.47 -1.02 -3.74
N ALA A 27 -0.68 -1.24 -4.80
CA ALA A 27 0.26 -2.36 -4.85
C ALA A 27 1.38 -2.20 -3.81
N ALA A 28 1.86 -0.97 -3.58
CA ALA A 28 2.89 -0.68 -2.59
C ALA A 28 2.39 -0.95 -1.16
N HIS A 29 1.23 -0.39 -0.78
CA HIS A 29 0.63 -0.66 0.53
C HIS A 29 0.29 -2.14 0.73
N ALA A 30 -0.20 -2.82 -0.31
CA ALA A 30 -0.48 -4.24 -0.21
C ALA A 30 0.81 -5.06 -0.04
N ALA A 31 1.89 -4.72 -0.75
CA ALA A 31 3.19 -5.37 -0.59
C ALA A 31 3.75 -5.15 0.82
N GLU A 32 3.65 -3.93 1.35
CA GLU A 32 4.07 -3.58 2.71
C GLU A 32 3.32 -4.39 3.76
N ASN A 33 1.99 -4.48 3.68
CA ASN A 33 1.20 -5.33 4.57
C ASN A 33 1.58 -6.81 4.45
N GLY A 34 1.87 -7.30 3.24
CA GLY A 34 2.38 -8.65 3.04
C GLY A 34 3.74 -8.89 3.71
N ALA A 35 4.65 -7.91 3.63
CA ALA A 35 5.95 -8.00 4.27
C ALA A 35 5.84 -7.97 5.80
N ILE A 36 4.94 -7.16 6.36
CA ILE A 36 4.64 -7.13 7.80
C ILE A 36 4.08 -8.49 8.25
N ALA A 37 3.06 -9.02 7.57
CA ALA A 37 2.51 -10.34 7.87
C ALA A 37 3.59 -11.44 7.78
N LEU A 38 4.48 -11.37 6.79
CA LEU A 38 5.60 -12.29 6.66
C LEU A 38 6.61 -12.15 7.83
N ALA A 39 6.80 -10.94 8.37
CA ALA A 39 7.61 -10.72 9.56
C ALA A 39 6.95 -11.29 10.83
N ASP A 40 5.63 -11.21 10.92
CA ASP A 40 4.84 -11.73 12.04
C ASP A 40 4.57 -13.25 11.95
N GLY A 41 4.97 -13.88 10.84
CA GLY A 41 4.80 -15.33 10.61
C GLY A 41 3.39 -15.72 10.15
N GLU A 42 2.61 -14.75 9.69
CA GLU A 42 1.28 -14.92 9.10
C GLU A 42 1.37 -15.19 7.59
N ASP A 43 0.23 -15.48 6.94
CA ASP A 43 0.22 -15.68 5.49
C ASP A 43 0.25 -14.33 4.75
N PRO A 44 1.35 -14.02 4.02
CA PRO A 44 1.46 -12.75 3.30
C PRO A 44 0.45 -12.61 2.16
N ARG A 45 -0.06 -13.71 1.59
CA ARG A 45 -1.00 -13.65 0.46
C ARG A 45 -2.38 -13.18 0.91
N ASP A 46 -2.84 -13.66 2.05
CA ASP A 46 -4.10 -13.22 2.64
C ASP A 46 -4.02 -11.77 3.12
N ALA A 47 -2.91 -11.36 3.76
CA ALA A 47 -2.68 -9.96 4.16
C ALA A 47 -2.71 -8.99 2.97
N VAL A 48 -2.04 -9.34 1.86
CA VAL A 48 -2.09 -8.57 0.60
C VAL A 48 -3.52 -8.48 0.07
N ARG A 49 -4.29 -9.57 0.10
CA ARG A 49 -5.69 -9.59 -0.40
C ARG A 49 -6.65 -8.81 0.48
N GLU A 50 -6.40 -8.72 1.78
CA GLU A 50 -7.18 -7.93 2.71
C GLU A 50 -6.95 -6.44 2.53
N ALA A 51 -5.69 -6.05 2.28
CA ALA A 51 -5.29 -4.68 1.99
C ALA A 51 -5.87 -4.14 0.67
N LEU A 52 -6.24 -5.03 -0.25
CA LEU A 52 -6.75 -4.64 -1.56
C LEU A 52 -8.27 -4.40 -1.56
N PRO A 53 -8.74 -3.39 -2.32
CA PRO A 53 -10.18 -3.20 -2.52
C PRO A 53 -10.78 -4.37 -3.31
N GLY A 54 -12.07 -4.66 -3.08
CA GLY A 54 -12.74 -5.85 -3.61
C GLY A 54 -12.60 -6.06 -5.13
N TRP A 55 -12.57 -4.98 -5.92
CA TRP A 55 -12.40 -5.05 -7.38
C TRP A 55 -10.99 -5.45 -7.83
N ALA A 56 -9.98 -5.31 -6.96
CA ALA A 56 -8.58 -5.61 -7.25
C ALA A 56 -8.18 -7.04 -6.84
N LYS A 57 -8.93 -7.67 -5.94
CA LYS A 57 -8.61 -9.00 -5.37
C LYS A 57 -8.49 -10.10 -6.43
N ASP A 58 -9.30 -10.03 -7.48
CA ASP A 58 -9.29 -11.00 -8.59
C ASP A 58 -8.25 -10.70 -9.68
N ARG A 59 -7.53 -9.57 -9.57
CA ARG A 59 -6.66 -9.03 -10.63
C ARG A 59 -5.23 -8.78 -10.16
N VAL A 60 -4.90 -9.24 -8.97
CA VAL A 60 -3.57 -9.15 -8.38
C VAL A 60 -2.82 -10.47 -8.58
N GLN A 61 -1.54 -10.37 -8.91
CA GLN A 61 -0.59 -11.48 -8.80
C GLN A 61 0.34 -11.22 -7.63
N ILE A 62 0.49 -12.23 -6.78
CA ILE A 62 1.29 -12.17 -5.56
C ILE A 62 2.39 -13.22 -5.67
N LYS A 63 3.65 -12.78 -5.55
CA LYS A 63 4.82 -13.64 -5.45
C LYS A 63 5.50 -13.37 -4.12
N VAL A 64 5.95 -14.44 -3.47
CA VAL A 64 6.64 -14.39 -2.19
C VAL A 64 7.91 -15.20 -2.38
N ASP A 65 9.05 -14.53 -2.28
CA ASP A 65 10.37 -15.10 -2.53
C ASP A 65 11.23 -14.86 -1.27
N GLY A 66 11.29 -15.87 -0.39
CA GLY A 66 12.02 -15.77 0.88
C GLY A 66 11.41 -14.74 1.83
N ARG A 67 12.01 -13.55 1.92
CA ARG A 67 11.57 -12.40 2.74
C ARG A 67 11.02 -11.24 1.93
N GLU A 68 11.02 -11.35 0.59
CA GLU A 68 10.47 -10.33 -0.30
C GLU A 68 9.05 -10.72 -0.74
N VAL A 69 8.12 -9.77 -0.63
CA VAL A 69 6.75 -9.86 -1.16
C VAL A 69 6.63 -8.94 -2.36
N ARG A 70 6.26 -9.49 -3.52
CA ARG A 70 6.05 -8.76 -4.76
C ARG A 70 4.59 -8.83 -5.19
N VAL A 71 4.01 -7.66 -5.43
CA VAL A 71 2.62 -7.48 -5.82
C VAL A 71 2.56 -6.83 -7.18
N SER A 72 1.84 -7.47 -8.11
CA SER A 72 1.63 -6.96 -9.47
C SER A 72 0.12 -6.79 -9.70
N LEU A 73 -0.30 -5.58 -10.02
CA LEU A 73 -1.70 -5.25 -10.21
C LEU A 73 -1.92 -4.84 -11.68
N LYS A 74 -2.92 -5.46 -12.31
CA LYS A 74 -3.27 -5.19 -13.72
C LYS A 74 -4.47 -4.23 -13.80
N PRO A 75 -4.30 -3.00 -14.32
CA PRO A 75 -5.40 -2.05 -14.44
C PRO A 75 -6.51 -2.54 -15.38
N LEU A 76 -7.75 -2.13 -15.08
CA LEU A 76 -8.88 -2.20 -16.01
C LEU A 76 -8.56 -1.34 -17.23
N THR A 77 -8.25 -1.96 -18.36
CA THR A 77 -8.05 -1.24 -19.62
C THR A 77 -9.13 -1.60 -20.62
N VAL A 78 -9.70 -0.58 -21.24
CA VAL A 78 -10.73 -0.71 -22.30
C VAL A 78 -10.10 -1.18 -23.61
N ILE A 79 -8.79 -0.99 -23.77
CA ILE A 79 -8.01 -1.37 -24.95
C ILE A 79 -7.29 -2.70 -24.65
N PRO A 80 -7.58 -3.78 -25.40
CA PRO A 80 -6.85 -5.04 -25.27
C PRO A 80 -5.34 -4.80 -25.41
N GLY A 81 -4.56 -5.31 -24.45
CA GLY A 81 -3.08 -5.17 -24.42
C GLY A 81 -2.54 -3.94 -23.68
N ALA A 82 -3.35 -2.90 -23.42
CA ALA A 82 -2.89 -1.75 -22.64
C ALA A 82 -2.70 -2.09 -21.14
N GLY A 83 -3.42 -3.10 -20.63
CA GLY A 83 -3.31 -3.53 -19.23
C GLY A 83 -1.97 -4.15 -18.88
N GLU A 84 -1.21 -4.66 -19.87
CA GLU A 84 0.16 -5.13 -19.67
C GLU A 84 1.16 -3.98 -19.70
N ALA A 85 0.96 -3.00 -20.58
CA ALA A 85 1.80 -1.80 -20.63
C ALA A 85 1.63 -0.89 -19.39
N LEU A 86 0.52 -1.05 -18.67
CA LEU A 86 0.19 -0.31 -17.46
C LEU A 86 0.24 -1.18 -16.20
N ALA A 87 0.73 -2.41 -16.30
CA ALA A 87 0.91 -3.25 -15.13
C ALA A 87 1.84 -2.53 -14.15
N THR A 88 1.40 -2.43 -12.90
CA THR A 88 2.17 -1.78 -11.84
C THR A 88 2.62 -2.82 -10.85
N ASP A 89 3.92 -2.87 -10.64
CA ASP A 89 4.58 -3.76 -9.70
C ASP A 89 5.07 -2.96 -8.49
N ALA A 90 4.98 -3.56 -7.32
CA ALA A 90 5.59 -3.09 -6.09
C ALA A 90 6.17 -4.28 -5.32
N SER A 91 7.20 -4.04 -4.53
CA SER A 91 7.85 -5.04 -3.70
C SER A 91 8.23 -4.48 -2.34
N ALA A 92 8.08 -5.29 -1.30
CA ALA A 92 8.49 -4.96 0.06
C ALA A 92 9.26 -6.14 0.68
N ASP A 93 10.28 -5.83 1.47
CA ASP A 93 11.08 -6.83 2.18
C ASP A 93 10.71 -6.83 3.66
N ALA A 94 10.54 -8.02 4.23
CA ALA A 94 10.15 -8.21 5.61
C ALA A 94 11.32 -8.01 6.60
N GLY A 95 12.52 -7.68 6.11
CA GLY A 95 13.72 -7.50 6.93
C GLY A 95 14.37 -8.84 7.35
N PRO A 96 15.42 -8.77 8.19
CA PRO A 96 16.18 -9.93 8.63
C PRO A 96 15.28 -10.98 9.30
N GLY A 97 15.48 -12.24 8.92
CA GLY A 97 14.74 -13.36 9.51
C GLY A 97 15.05 -13.53 11.00
N PRO A 98 14.17 -14.19 11.77
CA PRO A 98 14.39 -14.47 13.19
C PRO A 98 15.64 -15.31 13.47
N ASP A 99 16.18 -15.98 12.45
CA ASP A 99 17.43 -16.74 12.44
C ASP A 99 18.68 -15.88 12.16
N ALA A 100 18.54 -14.72 11.52
CA ALA A 100 19.65 -13.78 11.26
C ALA A 100 20.18 -13.12 12.54
N GLY A 101 19.31 -12.93 13.55
CA GLY A 101 19.69 -12.45 14.88
C GLY A 101 20.47 -13.48 15.72
N ALA A 102 20.34 -14.79 15.41
CA ALA A 102 21.11 -15.84 16.07
C ALA A 102 22.54 -15.96 15.52
N ALA A 103 22.77 -15.50 14.28
CA ALA A 103 24.07 -15.39 13.65
C ALA A 103 24.71 -14.01 13.93
N MET A 104 24.97 -13.71 15.19
CA MET A 104 25.63 -12.47 15.62
C MET A 104 27.00 -12.32 14.92
N PRO A 105 27.25 -11.31 14.05
CA PRO A 105 28.61 -11.00 13.65
C PRO A 105 29.33 -10.36 14.83
N ALA A 106 30.38 -11.05 15.29
CA ALA A 106 31.30 -10.54 16.27
C ALA A 106 31.90 -9.19 15.84
N ALA A 107 32.07 -8.31 16.84
CA ALA A 107 32.85 -7.07 16.84
C ALA A 107 32.16 -5.77 16.39
N VAL A 108 31.36 -5.19 17.29
CA VAL A 108 31.45 -3.74 17.55
C VAL A 108 32.31 -3.55 18.81
N SER A 109 33.60 -3.29 18.61
CA SER A 109 34.52 -2.92 19.68
C SER A 109 34.40 -1.41 19.93
N THR A 110 33.49 -1.00 20.80
CA THR A 110 33.42 0.38 21.28
C THR A 110 34.53 0.61 22.30
N GLY A 111 35.67 1.13 21.86
CA GLY A 111 36.71 1.68 22.74
C GLY A 111 36.29 3.04 23.33
N PRO A 112 36.87 3.49 24.46
CA PRO A 112 36.44 4.72 25.11
C PRO A 112 37.14 5.99 24.58
N GLY A 113 36.33 6.97 24.13
CA GLY A 113 36.62 8.42 24.05
C GLY A 113 37.35 8.93 22.78
N PRO A 114 37.40 10.26 22.51
CA PRO A 114 36.98 11.41 23.32
C PRO A 114 35.93 12.33 22.66
N GLY A 115 35.24 13.12 23.48
CA GLY A 115 34.16 14.02 23.04
C GLY A 115 34.63 15.20 22.19
N LEU A 116 33.78 15.60 21.24
CA LEU A 116 33.79 16.90 20.59
C LEU A 116 32.37 17.25 20.11
N GLY A 117 31.89 18.39 20.56
CA GLY A 117 31.06 19.28 19.74
C GLY A 117 29.56 19.15 19.90
N ALA A 118 29.00 20.03 20.72
CA ALA A 118 27.59 20.39 20.69
C ALA A 118 27.13 20.77 19.27
N VAL A 119 26.08 20.09 18.80
CA VAL A 119 25.15 20.65 17.83
C VAL A 119 23.85 20.82 18.60
N THR A 120 23.60 22.03 19.06
CA THR A 120 22.28 22.44 19.56
C THR A 120 21.31 22.37 18.39
N GLU A 121 20.32 21.49 18.48
CA GLU A 121 19.20 21.48 17.55
C GLU A 121 18.51 22.85 17.55
N PRO A 122 18.13 23.39 16.39
CA PRO A 122 17.31 24.59 16.32
C PRO A 122 15.91 24.26 16.87
N THR A 123 15.54 24.89 17.98
CA THR A 123 14.16 24.96 18.48
C THR A 123 13.24 25.40 17.35
N VAL A 124 12.46 24.46 16.82
CA VAL A 124 11.32 24.77 15.96
C VAL A 124 10.22 25.28 16.88
N ASP A 125 9.96 26.58 16.80
CA ASP A 125 8.84 27.26 17.47
C ASP A 125 7.54 26.57 17.04
N GLN A 126 6.89 25.92 18.00
CA GLN A 126 5.67 25.14 17.81
C GLN A 126 4.51 26.14 17.71
N PRO A 127 3.83 26.28 16.56
CA PRO A 127 2.67 27.17 16.50
C PRO A 127 1.57 26.62 17.40
N ALA A 128 1.07 27.48 18.29
CA ALA A 128 0.02 27.18 19.25
C ALA A 128 -1.13 26.41 18.61
N GLU A 129 -1.39 25.20 19.11
CA GLU A 129 -2.61 24.46 18.80
C GLU A 129 -3.82 25.32 19.21
N LEU A 130 -4.50 25.88 18.21
CA LEU A 130 -5.89 26.25 18.33
C LEU A 130 -6.65 24.97 18.67
N GLY A 131 -7.07 24.85 19.93
CA GLY A 131 -7.86 23.73 20.46
C GLY A 131 -9.17 23.56 19.71
N LEU A 132 -9.09 22.95 18.54
CA LEU A 132 -10.22 22.37 17.85
C LEU A 132 -10.58 21.09 18.61
N PRO A 133 -11.86 20.90 19.00
CA PRO A 133 -12.28 19.64 19.60
C PRO A 133 -11.93 18.53 18.61
N GLY A 134 -11.20 17.52 19.10
CA GLY A 134 -10.89 16.34 18.30
C GLY A 134 -12.17 15.74 17.73
N PRO A 135 -12.14 15.19 16.50
CA PRO A 135 -13.30 14.49 15.98
C PRO A 135 -13.67 13.40 16.99
N GLY A 136 -14.87 13.48 17.55
CA GLY A 136 -15.42 12.39 18.35
C GLY A 136 -15.41 11.10 17.54
N PRO A 137 -15.50 9.92 18.19
CA PRO A 137 -15.58 8.65 17.48
C PRO A 137 -16.66 8.77 16.41
N LEU A 138 -16.26 8.61 15.13
CA LEU A 138 -17.23 8.49 14.06
C LEU A 138 -17.92 7.15 14.31
N GLU A 139 -19.07 7.22 14.98
CA GLU A 139 -19.98 6.09 15.11
C GLU A 139 -20.48 5.79 13.70
N PHE A 140 -19.78 4.90 13.01
CA PHE A 140 -20.22 4.35 11.74
C PHE A 140 -21.48 3.54 12.04
N ALA A 141 -22.64 4.16 11.85
CA ALA A 141 -23.90 3.45 11.84
C ALA A 141 -23.77 2.32 10.80
N GLU A 142 -23.77 1.07 11.28
CA GLU A 142 -23.76 -0.11 10.41
C GLU A 142 -24.90 0.04 9.40
N PRO A 143 -24.61 -0.01 8.09
CA PRO A 143 -25.66 0.09 7.09
C PRO A 143 -26.63 -1.07 7.31
N ALA A 144 -27.90 -0.75 7.53
CA ALA A 144 -28.94 -1.76 7.71
C ALA A 144 -28.88 -2.79 6.58
N PRO A 145 -29.02 -4.09 6.87
CA PRO A 145 -28.96 -5.12 5.87
C PRO A 145 -30.02 -4.84 4.80
N VAL A 146 -29.59 -4.74 3.54
CA VAL A 146 -30.49 -4.60 2.40
C VAL A 146 -31.18 -5.95 2.21
N ILE A 147 -32.37 -6.09 2.82
CA ILE A 147 -33.18 -7.30 2.67
C ILE A 147 -33.80 -7.29 1.26
N PRO A 148 -33.48 -8.29 0.41
CA PRO A 148 -34.06 -8.40 -0.92
C PRO A 148 -35.60 -8.50 -0.85
N PRO A 149 -36.34 -7.91 -1.81
CA PRO A 149 -37.81 -7.91 -1.78
C PRO A 149 -38.42 -9.32 -1.75
N GLU A 150 -37.73 -10.33 -2.28
CA GLU A 150 -38.16 -11.72 -2.30
C GLU A 150 -38.15 -12.42 -0.92
N TRP A 151 -37.57 -11.81 0.12
CA TRP A 151 -37.48 -12.39 1.48
C TRP A 151 -38.50 -11.82 2.46
N ARG A 152 -39.38 -10.91 2.01
CA ARG A 152 -40.41 -10.29 2.88
C ARG A 152 -41.67 -11.12 3.09
N GLU A 153 -41.85 -12.20 2.33
CA GLU A 153 -43.10 -12.99 2.32
C GLU A 153 -42.91 -14.48 2.66
N ARG A 154 -41.86 -14.83 3.41
CA ARG A 154 -41.70 -16.17 4.01
C ARG A 154 -41.73 -16.15 5.52
#